data_AF-A0A7J7XSE6-F1
#
_entry.id   AF-A0A7J7XSE6-F1
#
_cell.length_a   1.000
_cell.length_b   1.000
_cell.length_c   1.000
_cell.angle_alpha   90.00
_cell.angle_beta   90.00
_cell.angle_gamma   90.00
#
_symmetry.space_group_name_H-M   'P 1'
#
loop_
_entity.id
_entity.type
_entity.pdbx_description
1 polymer ?
#
loop_
_entity_poly.entity_id
_entity_poly.type
_entity_poly.pdbx_seq_one_letter_code
_entity_poly.pdbx_strand_id
1 'polypeptide(L)'
;MWNALGAVPTACLLFLDAYYRAWSQQPGLCPGDWLQDMERLSEELLLPLLSQPTLGSLWASLGRCSPLCNPQSCAPAPEALPSLVSLGCTGGCPLLSLAGSASPFPFLTALLSLFNTLARIHKALCGQLAAVLAAPGLQNYFLQCVAPRAAPHLTPFSAWALRHEHHLQYLAVTLAQRAAAFQPMPATSAALLHGVALALLSRLLPGSEHLAHELLLSCVFRLEFLPERASGGPEAADFSDRLSIGSGKNSGCGRGALLAQACQDLPSIRSCYLTHCPLAQASLLASQALYRGELQRVPALLLPLPKEPLLPTDWPFLPLIRLYHQASDTPSAVPLADTVGTARWALQWVLVLESWRPRALWAVPPAARLARLMCVFLVDSELFRETPVQRLVAALLAQLCQPEVLPNLNLDCPLPGLTSFPDLYANFLEHFEAVSFGDHLFGALVLFPLQRRFSVTLRLTLFGEHVGALRALGLPLSQLPVSLECYTGPPEDNLALLQLYFRVLVTRALRPCWCPVLYAVAVAHVNNFIFSQDPKSSDEVKAARRSMLQKTWLLADEGLRQHLLHYKLPNSTLPEGFELYPQLPPLRQQYLQRLTSGIPQNGNSET
;
A
#
# COMPACT_ATOMS: atom_id res chain seq x y z
N MET A 1 -16.36 1.48 44.45
CA MET A 1 -17.12 2.76 44.42
C MET A 1 -17.57 3.14 43.01
N TRP A 2 -16.72 3.07 41.97
CA TRP A 2 -17.13 3.35 40.57
C TRP A 2 -18.29 2.47 40.06
N ASN A 3 -18.30 1.17 40.39
CA ASN A 3 -19.42 0.27 40.03
C ASN A 3 -20.76 0.62 40.70
N ALA A 4 -20.75 1.42 41.79
CA ALA A 4 -21.97 1.79 42.52
C ALA A 4 -22.65 3.05 41.96
N LEU A 5 -21.91 3.91 41.25
CA LEU A 5 -22.44 5.13 40.60
C LEU A 5 -22.85 4.89 39.14
N GLY A 6 -22.53 3.72 38.58
CA GLY A 6 -22.98 3.31 37.24
C GLY A 6 -22.68 4.34 36.16
N ALA A 7 -23.71 4.74 35.41
CA ALA A 7 -23.61 5.68 34.28
C ALA A 7 -23.60 7.17 34.66
N VAL A 8 -23.80 7.51 35.95
CA VAL A 8 -24.01 8.91 36.39
C VAL A 8 -22.85 9.84 36.03
N PRO A 9 -21.56 9.50 36.30
CA PRO A 9 -20.45 10.38 35.95
C PRO A 9 -20.37 10.65 34.43
N THR A 10 -20.68 9.64 33.62
CA THR A 10 -20.69 9.78 32.15
C THR A 10 -21.81 10.72 31.71
N ALA A 11 -23.01 10.57 32.27
CA ALA A 11 -24.14 11.45 31.98
C ALA A 11 -23.85 12.91 32.37
N CYS A 12 -23.21 13.15 33.52
CA CYS A 12 -22.80 14.48 33.95
C CYS A 12 -21.81 15.12 32.97
N LEU A 13 -20.80 14.38 32.51
CA LEU A 13 -19.83 14.89 31.53
C LEU A 13 -20.48 15.22 30.19
N LEU A 14 -21.40 14.37 29.71
CA LEU A 14 -22.16 14.64 28.48
C LEU A 14 -23.08 15.85 28.61
N PHE A 15 -23.69 16.03 29.79
CA PHE A 15 -24.49 17.22 30.08
C PHE A 15 -23.63 18.49 30.07
N LEU A 16 -22.47 18.48 30.74
CA LEU A 16 -21.55 19.62 30.73
C LEU A 16 -21.07 19.94 29.31
N ASP A 17 -20.72 18.92 28.54
CA ASP A 17 -20.31 19.07 27.15
C ASP A 17 -21.42 19.72 26.30
N ALA A 18 -22.66 19.24 26.42
CA ALA A 18 -23.81 19.85 25.75
C ALA A 18 -24.07 21.29 26.22
N TYR A 19 -23.95 21.55 27.53
CA TYR A 19 -24.12 22.87 28.14
C TYR A 19 -23.13 23.88 27.55
N TYR A 20 -21.83 23.57 27.55
CA TYR A 20 -20.81 24.46 26.97
C TYR A 20 -20.86 24.51 25.44
N ARG A 21 -21.36 23.48 24.74
CA ARG A 21 -21.58 23.58 23.28
C ARG A 21 -22.62 24.61 22.91
N ALA A 22 -23.68 24.71 23.71
CA ALA A 22 -24.80 25.61 23.48
C ALA A 22 -24.56 27.03 24.03
N TRP A 23 -23.36 27.37 24.52
CA TRP A 23 -23.07 28.65 25.19
C TRP A 23 -23.53 29.88 24.38
N SER A 24 -23.38 29.87 23.05
CA SER A 24 -23.77 30.99 22.18
C SER A 24 -25.29 31.13 22.01
N GLN A 25 -26.08 30.15 22.43
CA GLN A 25 -27.54 30.12 22.35
C GLN A 25 -28.19 30.39 23.71
N GLN A 26 -27.41 30.50 24.79
CA GLN A 26 -27.94 30.72 26.14
C GLN A 26 -28.15 32.23 26.39
N PRO A 27 -29.37 32.66 26.75
CA PRO A 27 -29.65 34.07 27.01
C PRO A 27 -29.06 34.52 28.36
N GLY A 28 -28.43 35.69 28.39
CA GLY A 28 -28.19 36.45 29.63
C GLY A 28 -26.79 36.36 30.27
N LEU A 29 -25.78 35.77 29.63
CA LEU A 29 -24.42 35.69 30.17
C LEU A 29 -23.39 36.33 29.22
N CYS A 30 -22.46 37.11 29.77
CA CYS A 30 -21.39 37.72 28.98
C CYS A 30 -20.34 36.66 28.60
N PRO A 31 -19.66 36.77 27.43
CA PRO A 31 -18.60 35.84 27.05
C PRO A 31 -17.45 35.72 28.08
N GLY A 32 -17.18 36.78 28.84
CA GLY A 32 -16.17 36.77 29.90
C GLY A 32 -16.54 35.86 31.07
N ASP A 33 -17.81 35.84 31.48
CA ASP A 33 -18.31 34.99 32.57
C ASP A 33 -18.18 33.51 32.20
N TRP A 34 -18.47 33.17 30.94
CA TRP A 34 -18.28 31.83 30.39
C TRP A 34 -16.83 31.36 30.45
N LEU A 35 -15.88 32.23 30.09
CA LEU A 35 -14.45 31.88 30.15
C LEU A 35 -14.02 31.66 31.60
N GLN A 36 -14.46 32.52 32.53
CA GLN A 36 -14.16 32.35 33.95
C GLN A 36 -14.75 31.07 34.54
N ASP A 37 -15.98 30.73 34.17
CA ASP A 37 -16.62 29.48 34.60
C ASP A 37 -15.91 28.24 34.02
N MET A 38 -15.41 28.32 32.78
CA MET A 38 -14.59 27.26 32.19
C MET A 38 -13.23 27.10 32.90
N GLU A 39 -12.58 28.21 33.27
CA GLU A 39 -11.33 28.19 34.04
C GLU A 39 -11.57 27.55 35.41
N ARG A 40 -12.63 27.95 36.13
CA ARG A 40 -13.03 27.35 37.40
C ARG A 40 -13.29 25.86 37.27
N LEU A 41 -14.08 25.43 36.27
CA LEU A 41 -14.32 24.00 36.02
C LEU A 41 -13.00 23.25 35.77
N SER A 42 -12.08 23.85 35.01
CA SER A 42 -10.79 23.24 34.72
C SER A 42 -9.95 23.07 35.99
N GLU A 43 -9.82 24.13 36.79
CA GLU A 43 -9.01 24.16 38.00
C GLU A 43 -9.59 23.29 39.13
N GLU A 44 -10.90 23.31 39.33
CA GLU A 44 -11.57 22.61 40.43
C GLU A 44 -11.83 21.13 40.12
N LEU A 45 -12.10 20.77 38.85
CA LEU A 45 -12.53 19.42 38.47
C LEU A 45 -11.56 18.72 37.50
N LEU A 46 -11.26 19.34 36.35
CA LEU A 46 -10.60 18.62 35.25
C LEU A 46 -9.11 18.38 35.48
N LEU A 47 -8.36 19.39 35.92
CA LEU A 47 -6.94 19.25 36.23
C LEU A 47 -6.70 18.28 37.41
N PRO A 48 -7.45 18.37 38.53
CA PRO A 48 -7.37 17.36 39.58
C PRO A 48 -7.68 15.96 39.06
N LEU A 49 -8.72 15.79 38.24
CA LEU A 49 -9.06 14.50 37.64
C LEU A 49 -7.92 13.93 36.78
N LEU A 50 -7.26 14.78 35.98
CA LEU A 50 -6.11 14.39 35.15
C LEU A 50 -4.91 13.91 35.97
N SER A 51 -4.73 14.43 37.18
CA SER A 51 -3.66 14.01 38.09
C SER A 51 -3.98 12.73 38.87
N GLN A 52 -5.21 12.23 38.84
CA GLN A 52 -5.56 11.02 39.57
C GLN A 52 -5.04 9.74 38.88
N PRO A 53 -4.41 8.81 39.64
CA PRO A 53 -3.90 7.55 39.07
C PRO A 53 -5.02 6.61 38.61
N THR A 54 -6.24 6.77 39.13
CA THR A 54 -7.45 6.04 38.72
C THR A 54 -7.81 6.31 37.27
N LEU A 55 -7.62 7.54 36.77
CA LEU A 55 -7.82 7.85 35.36
C LEU A 55 -6.78 7.13 34.49
N GLY A 56 -5.52 7.06 34.97
CA GLY A 56 -4.45 6.30 34.34
C GLY A 56 -4.78 4.81 34.15
N SER A 57 -5.41 4.18 35.16
CA SER A 57 -5.82 2.77 35.06
C SER A 57 -6.98 2.55 34.10
N LEU A 58 -7.89 3.52 33.94
CA LEU A 58 -8.94 3.50 32.90
C LEU A 58 -8.35 3.57 31.49
N TRP A 59 -7.34 4.41 31.26
CA TRP A 59 -6.64 4.44 29.97
C TRP A 59 -5.95 3.10 29.68
N ALA A 60 -5.35 2.47 30.69
CA ALA A 60 -4.68 1.18 30.54
C ALA A 60 -5.66 0.01 30.27
N SER A 61 -6.93 0.13 30.66
CA SER A 61 -7.93 -0.92 30.42
C SER A 61 -8.60 -0.84 29.04
N LEU A 62 -8.39 0.23 28.27
CA LEU A 62 -8.94 0.40 26.90
C LEU A 62 -8.64 -0.81 26.01
N GLY A 63 -7.38 -1.26 25.94
CA GLY A 63 -6.98 -2.37 25.09
C GLY A 63 -7.68 -3.70 25.43
N ARG A 64 -8.10 -3.90 26.68
CA ARG A 64 -8.80 -5.11 27.12
C ARG A 64 -10.26 -5.14 26.68
N CYS A 65 -10.90 -3.97 26.62
CA CYS A 65 -12.32 -3.82 26.26
C CYS A 65 -12.52 -3.43 24.78
N SER A 66 -11.44 -3.15 24.07
CA SER A 66 -11.43 -2.69 22.68
C SER A 66 -11.75 -3.86 21.73
N PRO A 67 -12.73 -3.70 20.82
CA PRO A 67 -12.99 -4.71 19.81
C PRO A 67 -11.87 -4.85 18.78
N LEU A 68 -11.06 -3.81 18.57
CA LEU A 68 -9.86 -3.87 17.71
C LEU A 68 -8.68 -4.58 18.39
N CYS A 69 -8.42 -4.28 19.66
CA CYS A 69 -7.30 -4.82 20.43
C CYS A 69 -7.59 -6.22 20.98
N ASN A 70 -8.87 -6.53 21.26
CA ASN A 70 -9.36 -7.80 21.79
C ASN A 70 -10.62 -8.25 21.01
N PRO A 71 -10.48 -8.83 19.81
CA PRO A 71 -11.62 -9.20 18.96
C PRO A 71 -12.52 -10.29 19.57
N GLN A 72 -12.01 -11.09 20.50
CA GLN A 72 -12.80 -12.09 21.24
C GLN A 72 -13.89 -11.44 22.10
N SER A 73 -13.72 -10.16 22.48
CA SER A 73 -14.75 -9.38 23.18
C SER A 73 -16.00 -9.10 22.34
N CYS A 74 -15.92 -9.29 21.01
CA CYS A 74 -17.02 -9.13 20.05
C CYS A 74 -17.62 -10.45 19.55
N ALA A 75 -17.20 -11.59 20.10
CA ALA A 75 -17.79 -12.87 19.72
C ALA A 75 -19.27 -12.92 20.15
N PRO A 76 -20.20 -13.34 19.28
CA PRO A 76 -21.58 -13.54 19.68
C PRO A 76 -21.66 -14.59 20.79
N ALA A 77 -22.55 -14.38 21.76
CA ALA A 77 -22.84 -15.40 22.78
C ALA A 77 -23.32 -16.69 22.10
N PRO A 78 -23.00 -17.87 22.63
CA PRO A 78 -23.39 -19.15 22.02
C PRO A 78 -24.91 -19.32 21.85
N GLU A 79 -25.72 -18.54 22.59
CA GLU A 79 -27.19 -18.54 22.53
C GLU A 79 -27.78 -17.53 21.53
N ALA A 80 -26.96 -16.70 20.87
CA ALA A 80 -27.44 -15.67 19.96
C ALA A 80 -27.83 -16.27 18.60
N LEU A 81 -29.12 -16.18 18.25
CA LEU A 81 -29.61 -16.53 16.91
C LEU A 81 -29.03 -15.57 15.87
N PRO A 82 -28.37 -16.07 14.79
CA PRO A 82 -27.75 -15.22 13.78
C PRO A 82 -28.75 -14.36 12.98
N SER A 83 -30.04 -14.71 13.01
CA SER A 83 -31.13 -13.98 12.34
C SER A 83 -31.70 -12.81 13.15
N LEU A 84 -31.35 -12.67 14.43
CA LEU A 84 -31.81 -11.58 15.29
C LEU A 84 -30.64 -10.64 15.61
N VAL A 85 -30.88 -9.33 15.51
CA VAL A 85 -29.93 -8.30 15.96
C VAL A 85 -29.93 -8.32 17.49
N SER A 86 -29.19 -9.26 18.08
CA SER A 86 -28.82 -9.19 19.49
C SER A 86 -27.57 -8.33 19.59
N LEU A 87 -27.65 -7.17 20.25
CA LEU A 87 -26.47 -6.36 20.60
C LEU A 87 -25.65 -7.03 21.73
N GLY A 88 -25.63 -8.37 21.79
CA GLY A 88 -25.03 -9.14 22.88
C GLY A 88 -25.82 -9.07 24.19
N CYS A 89 -27.04 -8.53 24.19
CA CYS A 89 -27.84 -8.34 25.42
C CYS A 89 -28.50 -9.63 25.92
N THR A 90 -28.64 -10.66 25.06
CA THR A 90 -29.18 -11.98 25.42
C THR A 90 -28.05 -12.85 25.97
N GLY A 91 -27.83 -12.84 27.29
CA GLY A 91 -26.79 -13.64 27.97
C GLY A 91 -25.76 -12.84 28.77
N GLY A 92 -25.83 -11.49 28.70
CA GLY A 92 -24.88 -10.59 29.34
C GLY A 92 -23.62 -10.37 28.49
N CYS A 93 -23.24 -9.11 28.27
CA CYS A 93 -22.00 -8.78 27.58
C CYS A 93 -20.81 -9.29 28.41
N PRO A 94 -19.72 -9.77 27.78
CA PRO A 94 -18.49 -10.10 28.50
C PRO A 94 -18.06 -8.91 29.35
N LEU A 95 -17.64 -9.15 30.60
CA LEU A 95 -17.17 -8.10 31.52
C LEU A 95 -16.11 -7.19 30.87
N LEU A 96 -15.27 -7.74 29.98
CA LEU A 96 -14.22 -7.04 29.23
C LEU A 96 -14.63 -6.81 27.76
N SER A 97 -15.81 -6.24 27.55
CA SER A 97 -16.29 -5.78 26.23
C SER A 97 -16.63 -4.30 26.27
N LEU A 98 -16.71 -3.67 25.09
CA LEU A 98 -17.05 -2.24 25.00
C LEU A 98 -18.40 -1.91 25.64
N ALA A 99 -19.37 -2.83 25.56
CA ALA A 99 -20.71 -2.72 26.17
C ALA A 99 -20.77 -3.23 27.62
N GLY A 100 -19.69 -3.79 28.15
CA GLY A 100 -19.63 -4.31 29.50
C GLY A 100 -19.65 -3.21 30.56
N SER A 101 -20.14 -3.52 31.76
CA SER A 101 -20.22 -2.58 32.89
C SER A 101 -18.85 -2.11 33.39
N ALA A 102 -17.77 -2.84 33.10
CA ALA A 102 -16.40 -2.47 33.42
C ALA A 102 -15.69 -1.70 32.28
N SER A 103 -16.40 -1.39 31.19
CA SER A 103 -15.84 -0.69 30.04
C SER A 103 -15.50 0.77 30.39
N PRO A 104 -14.26 1.23 30.15
CA PRO A 104 -13.89 2.62 30.34
C PRO A 104 -14.37 3.53 29.20
N PHE A 105 -14.82 2.96 28.07
CA PHE A 105 -15.13 3.71 26.84
C PHE A 105 -16.19 4.81 27.03
N PRO A 106 -17.35 4.59 27.66
CA PRO A 106 -18.38 5.63 27.78
C PRO A 106 -17.86 6.87 28.52
N PHE A 107 -17.20 6.65 29.66
CA PHE A 107 -16.65 7.73 30.48
C PHE A 107 -15.53 8.48 29.76
N LEU A 108 -14.56 7.77 29.18
CA LEU A 108 -13.42 8.40 28.50
C LEU A 108 -13.83 9.14 27.22
N THR A 109 -14.81 8.61 26.47
CA THR A 109 -15.39 9.30 25.31
C THR A 109 -16.09 10.59 25.74
N ALA A 110 -16.91 10.56 26.80
CA ALA A 110 -17.56 11.77 27.32
C ALA A 110 -16.55 12.82 27.82
N LEU A 111 -15.48 12.38 28.49
CA LEU A 111 -14.41 13.25 28.95
C LEU A 111 -13.68 13.91 27.79
N LEU A 112 -13.29 13.15 26.76
CA LEU A 112 -12.65 13.69 25.56
C LEU A 112 -13.59 14.60 24.76
N SER A 113 -14.89 14.32 24.76
CA SER A 113 -15.92 15.17 24.14
C SER A 113 -15.94 16.55 24.80
N LEU A 114 -16.01 16.59 26.14
CA LEU A 114 -15.92 17.81 26.93
C LEU A 114 -14.60 18.54 26.68
N PHE A 115 -13.45 17.85 26.74
CA PHE A 115 -12.15 18.47 26.47
C PHE A 115 -12.08 19.12 25.10
N ASN A 116 -12.61 18.46 24.08
CA ASN A 116 -12.69 19.02 22.74
C ASN A 116 -13.55 20.29 22.74
N THR A 117 -14.73 20.28 23.34
CA THR A 117 -15.60 21.47 23.42
C THR A 117 -14.90 22.62 24.13
N LEU A 118 -14.25 22.36 25.28
CA LEU A 118 -13.54 23.39 26.04
C LEU A 118 -12.34 23.93 25.28
N ALA A 119 -11.53 23.06 24.67
CA ALA A 119 -10.36 23.45 23.86
C ALA A 119 -10.74 24.26 22.61
N ARG A 120 -11.96 24.04 22.07
CA ARG A 120 -12.48 24.82 20.93
C ARG A 120 -12.81 26.26 21.34
N ILE A 121 -13.31 26.45 22.56
CA ILE A 121 -13.77 27.76 23.06
C ILE A 121 -12.61 28.52 23.72
N HIS A 122 -11.81 27.84 24.54
CA HIS A 122 -10.75 28.44 25.36
C HIS A 122 -9.36 27.91 24.98
N LYS A 123 -8.61 28.71 24.20
CA LYS A 123 -7.30 28.32 23.66
C LYS A 123 -6.25 27.99 24.74
N ALA A 124 -6.22 28.74 25.85
CA ALA A 124 -5.22 28.54 26.90
C ALA A 124 -5.36 27.17 27.62
N LEU A 125 -6.58 26.65 27.76
CA LEU A 125 -6.84 25.35 28.37
C LEU A 125 -6.44 24.19 27.45
N CYS A 126 -6.32 24.43 26.14
CA CYS A 126 -6.04 23.38 25.16
C CYS A 126 -4.75 22.62 25.47
N GLY A 127 -3.67 23.29 25.86
CA GLY A 127 -2.40 22.64 26.21
C GLY A 127 -2.51 21.78 27.47
N GLN A 128 -3.21 22.27 28.49
CA GLN A 128 -3.41 21.54 29.74
C GLN A 128 -4.28 20.29 29.55
N LEU A 129 -5.38 20.41 28.81
CA LEU A 129 -6.28 19.30 28.51
C LEU A 129 -5.63 18.27 27.58
N ALA A 130 -4.78 18.72 26.64
CA ALA A 130 -4.04 17.84 25.75
C ALA A 130 -2.97 16.99 26.46
N ALA A 131 -2.61 17.31 27.72
CA ALA A 131 -1.72 16.48 28.53
C ALA A 131 -2.21 15.02 28.65
N VAL A 132 -3.53 14.79 28.54
CA VAL A 132 -4.12 13.44 28.53
C VAL A 132 -3.60 12.56 27.38
N LEU A 133 -3.19 13.15 26.26
CA LEU A 133 -2.63 12.43 25.10
C LEU A 133 -1.25 11.83 25.41
N ALA A 134 -0.56 12.35 26.42
CA ALA A 134 0.70 11.81 26.91
C ALA A 134 0.52 10.64 27.89
N ALA A 135 -0.72 10.28 28.25
CA ALA A 135 -0.97 9.18 29.17
C ALA A 135 -0.47 7.84 28.59
N PRO A 136 0.36 7.07 29.33
CA PRO A 136 1.00 5.87 28.80
C PRO A 136 0.00 4.77 28.41
N GLY A 137 -1.11 4.65 29.15
CA GLY A 137 -2.19 3.71 28.83
C GLY A 137 -2.83 4.01 27.46
N LEU A 138 -3.05 5.29 27.15
CA LEU A 138 -3.64 5.73 25.89
C LEU A 138 -2.66 5.54 24.73
N GLN A 139 -1.38 5.89 24.91
CA GLN A 139 -0.34 5.66 23.90
C GLN A 139 -0.16 4.17 23.58
N ASN A 140 -0.14 3.31 24.60
CA ASN A 140 -0.06 1.85 24.41
C ASN A 140 -1.27 1.32 23.64
N TYR A 141 -2.48 1.81 23.94
CA TYR A 141 -3.68 1.47 23.19
C TYR A 141 -3.59 1.90 21.72
N PHE A 142 -3.11 3.12 21.44
CA PHE A 142 -2.92 3.58 20.06
C PHE A 142 -1.87 2.76 19.29
N LEU A 143 -0.78 2.38 19.95
CA LEU A 143 0.22 1.50 19.34
C LEU A 143 -0.40 0.15 18.93
N GLN A 144 -1.30 -0.39 19.76
CA GLN A 144 -2.05 -1.61 19.43
C GLN A 144 -3.06 -1.40 18.30
N CYS A 145 -3.70 -0.23 18.24
CA CYS A 145 -4.68 0.12 17.19
C CYS A 145 -4.06 0.27 15.79
N VAL A 146 -2.79 0.69 15.72
CA VAL A 146 -2.02 0.88 14.47
C VAL A 146 -1.24 -0.39 14.09
N ALA A 147 -1.16 -1.38 14.99
CA ALA A 147 -0.48 -2.63 14.70
C ALA A 147 -1.18 -3.38 13.55
N PRO A 148 -0.41 -4.02 12.64
CA PRO A 148 -0.97 -4.79 11.55
C PRO A 148 -1.82 -5.94 12.08
N ARG A 149 -3.11 -5.96 11.72
CA ARG A 149 -4.09 -6.97 12.14
C ARG A 149 -5.07 -7.23 10.99
N ALA A 150 -5.57 -8.46 10.92
CA ALA A 150 -6.67 -8.78 10.02
C ALA A 150 -7.89 -7.89 10.36
N ALA A 151 -8.61 -7.45 9.32
CA ALA A 151 -9.83 -6.69 9.51
C ALA A 151 -10.84 -7.54 10.33
N PRO A 152 -11.46 -6.97 11.38
CA PRO A 152 -12.44 -7.71 12.17
C PRO A 152 -13.65 -8.08 11.29
N HIS A 153 -14.20 -9.27 11.50
CA HIS A 153 -15.46 -9.65 10.86
C HIS A 153 -16.58 -8.70 11.31
N LEU A 154 -17.25 -8.10 10.33
CA LEU A 154 -18.35 -7.18 10.57
C LEU A 154 -19.63 -7.97 10.86
N THR A 155 -20.02 -7.98 12.13
CA THR A 155 -21.32 -8.39 12.63
C THR A 155 -22.11 -7.13 13.04
N PRO A 156 -23.44 -7.20 13.19
CA PRO A 156 -24.20 -6.04 13.67
C PRO A 156 -23.67 -5.47 14.99
N PHE A 157 -23.27 -6.34 15.93
CA PHE A 157 -22.68 -5.92 17.20
C PHE A 157 -21.28 -5.31 17.03
N SER A 158 -20.38 -5.96 16.29
CA SER A 158 -19.03 -5.42 16.10
C SER A 158 -19.06 -4.10 15.34
N ALA A 159 -19.96 -3.92 14.37
CA ALA A 159 -20.18 -2.64 13.69
C ALA A 159 -20.64 -1.54 14.66
N TRP A 160 -21.58 -1.85 15.57
CA TRP A 160 -22.02 -0.91 16.61
C TRP A 160 -20.88 -0.55 17.58
N ALA A 161 -20.14 -1.55 18.08
CA ALA A 161 -19.05 -1.35 19.04
C ALA A 161 -17.90 -0.54 18.41
N LEU A 162 -17.52 -0.86 17.17
CA LEU A 162 -16.50 -0.15 16.41
C LEU A 162 -16.85 1.32 16.21
N ARG A 163 -18.12 1.69 16.01
CA ARG A 163 -18.51 3.12 15.89
C ARG A 163 -18.15 3.92 17.14
N HIS A 164 -18.37 3.36 18.33
CA HIS A 164 -18.03 4.01 19.60
C HIS A 164 -16.52 4.09 19.82
N GLU A 165 -15.81 3.02 19.49
CA GLU A 165 -14.34 3.02 19.57
C GLU A 165 -13.71 4.02 18.59
N HIS A 166 -14.18 4.04 17.34
CA HIS A 166 -13.76 4.99 16.31
C HIS A 166 -14.04 6.44 16.74
N HIS A 167 -15.15 6.70 17.43
CA HIS A 167 -15.46 8.02 17.96
C HIS A 167 -14.47 8.45 19.06
N LEU A 168 -14.10 7.56 19.99
CA LEU A 168 -13.06 7.84 20.98
C LEU A 168 -11.72 8.18 20.31
N GLN A 169 -11.31 7.37 19.32
CA GLN A 169 -10.08 7.61 18.55
C GLN A 169 -10.14 8.97 17.82
N TYR A 170 -11.25 9.27 17.17
CA TYR A 170 -11.48 10.55 16.50
C TYR A 170 -11.37 11.75 17.45
N LEU A 171 -12.01 11.68 18.63
CA LEU A 171 -11.95 12.76 19.61
C LEU A 171 -10.53 13.00 20.13
N ALA A 172 -9.75 11.95 20.34
CA ALA A 172 -8.34 12.08 20.75
C ALA A 172 -7.49 12.71 19.64
N VAL A 173 -7.65 12.29 18.38
CA VAL A 173 -6.97 12.89 17.22
C VAL A 173 -7.39 14.35 17.03
N THR A 174 -8.66 14.69 17.22
CA THR A 174 -9.17 16.06 17.12
C THR A 174 -8.61 16.95 18.23
N LEU A 175 -8.49 16.44 19.45
CA LEU A 175 -7.87 17.16 20.56
C LEU A 175 -6.38 17.41 20.27
N ALA A 176 -5.69 16.40 19.75
CA ALA A 176 -4.29 16.51 19.33
C ALA A 176 -4.09 17.58 18.26
N GLN A 177 -4.97 17.62 17.26
CA GLN A 177 -4.95 18.62 16.20
C GLN A 177 -5.11 20.03 16.75
N ARG A 178 -6.05 20.23 17.68
CA ARG A 178 -6.26 21.53 18.32
C ARG A 178 -5.04 21.93 19.14
N ALA A 179 -4.45 20.99 19.87
CA ALA A 179 -3.25 21.24 20.66
C ALA A 179 -2.04 21.60 19.78
N ALA A 180 -1.85 20.90 18.66
CA ALA A 180 -0.76 21.14 17.71
C ALA A 180 -0.77 22.56 17.12
N ALA A 181 -1.94 23.20 17.03
CA ALA A 181 -2.06 24.60 16.59
C ALA A 181 -1.50 25.61 17.60
N PHE A 182 -1.32 25.22 18.87
CA PHE A 182 -0.89 26.12 19.96
C PHE A 182 0.44 25.72 20.60
N GLN A 183 0.78 24.43 20.62
CA GLN A 183 2.00 23.92 21.24
C GLN A 183 2.63 22.82 20.37
N PRO A 184 3.97 22.80 20.24
CA PRO A 184 4.67 21.75 19.52
C PRO A 184 4.52 20.41 20.25
N MET A 185 4.02 19.40 19.54
CA MET A 185 3.85 18.06 20.08
C MET A 185 5.17 17.27 20.00
N PRO A 186 5.46 16.37 20.95
CA PRO A 186 6.58 15.43 20.82
C PRO A 186 6.48 14.62 19.52
N ALA A 187 7.59 14.51 18.80
CA ALA A 187 7.64 13.84 17.48
C ALA A 187 7.07 12.42 17.51
N THR A 188 7.39 11.62 18.53
CA THR A 188 6.89 10.24 18.67
C THR A 188 5.36 10.18 18.79
N SER A 189 4.77 11.14 19.52
CA SER A 189 3.32 11.22 19.72
C SER A 189 2.61 11.71 18.46
N ALA A 190 3.17 12.72 17.78
CA ALA A 190 2.66 13.22 16.52
C ALA A 190 2.61 12.12 15.44
N ALA A 191 3.70 11.35 15.31
CA ALA A 191 3.77 10.24 14.37
C ALA A 191 2.77 9.11 14.67
N LEU A 192 2.61 8.78 15.96
CA LEU A 192 1.64 7.78 16.41
C LEU A 192 0.20 8.22 16.11
N LEU A 193 -0.16 9.46 16.44
CA LEU A 193 -1.50 10.00 16.20
C LEU A 193 -1.81 10.12 14.70
N HIS A 194 -0.81 10.47 13.88
CA HIS A 194 -0.93 10.39 12.42
C HIS A 194 -1.24 8.95 11.96
N GLY A 195 -0.52 7.96 12.49
CA GLY A 195 -0.78 6.55 12.24
C GLY A 195 -2.19 6.10 12.65
N VAL A 196 -2.68 6.58 13.80
CA VAL A 196 -4.05 6.33 14.28
C VAL A 196 -5.07 6.96 13.33
N ALA A 197 -4.85 8.19 12.87
CA ALA A 197 -5.73 8.86 11.92
C ALA A 197 -5.84 8.10 10.59
N LEU A 198 -4.71 7.62 10.04
CA LEU A 198 -4.68 6.81 8.83
C LEU A 198 -5.37 5.45 9.00
N ALA A 199 -5.12 4.78 10.12
CA ALA A 199 -5.76 3.51 10.45
C ALA A 199 -7.27 3.69 10.72
N LEU A 200 -7.67 4.80 11.33
CA LEU A 200 -9.08 5.14 11.53
C LEU A 200 -9.77 5.37 10.19
N LEU A 201 -9.16 6.16 9.30
CA LEU A 201 -9.71 6.47 7.98
C LEU A 201 -9.98 5.21 7.14
N SER A 202 -9.12 4.19 7.21
CA SER A 202 -9.32 2.91 6.51
C SER A 202 -10.34 1.96 7.17
N ARG A 203 -10.83 2.27 8.37
CA ARG A 203 -11.76 1.43 9.15
C ARG A 203 -13.11 2.08 9.45
N LEU A 204 -13.25 3.39 9.21
CA LEU A 204 -14.53 4.09 9.40
C LEU A 204 -15.64 3.38 8.62
N LEU A 205 -16.83 3.31 9.20
CA LEU A 205 -17.98 2.62 8.61
C LEU A 205 -18.92 3.64 7.95
N PRO A 206 -19.74 3.23 6.96
CA PRO A 206 -20.81 4.06 6.40
C PRO A 206 -21.66 4.74 7.48
N GLY A 207 -21.98 6.03 7.30
CA GLY A 207 -22.59 6.90 8.31
C GLY A 207 -21.60 7.72 9.16
N SER A 208 -20.29 7.51 8.98
CA SER A 208 -19.22 8.29 9.61
C SER A 208 -18.48 9.20 8.60
N GLU A 209 -19.12 9.57 7.49
CA GLU A 209 -18.53 10.36 6.40
C GLU A 209 -18.01 11.71 6.89
N HIS A 210 -18.75 12.37 7.80
CA HIS A 210 -18.29 13.62 8.41
C HIS A 210 -16.94 13.46 9.13
N LEU A 211 -16.74 12.36 9.87
CA LEU A 211 -15.47 12.11 10.56
C LEU A 211 -14.32 11.89 9.57
N ALA A 212 -14.57 11.12 8.51
CA ALA A 212 -13.58 10.88 7.45
C ALA A 212 -13.16 12.19 6.76
N HIS A 213 -14.15 13.03 6.43
CA HIS A 213 -13.94 14.33 5.80
C HIS A 213 -13.12 15.26 6.70
N GLU A 214 -13.45 15.35 7.99
CA GLU A 214 -12.68 16.16 8.95
C GLU A 214 -11.24 15.64 9.09
N LEU A 215 -11.01 14.33 9.19
CA LEU A 215 -9.66 13.75 9.29
C LEU A 215 -8.80 14.11 8.06
N LEU A 216 -9.37 14.00 6.86
CA LEU A 216 -8.70 14.40 5.61
C LEU A 216 -8.35 15.89 5.61
N LEU A 217 -9.27 16.75 6.08
CA LEU A 217 -9.03 18.19 6.13
C LEU A 217 -7.99 18.61 7.17
N SER A 218 -8.01 17.93 8.31
CA SER A 218 -7.52 18.48 9.56
C SER A 218 -6.28 17.77 10.11
N CYS A 219 -6.02 16.51 9.72
CA CYS A 219 -4.91 15.71 10.28
C CYS A 219 -4.06 15.03 9.19
N VAL A 220 -4.66 14.32 8.23
CA VAL A 220 -3.95 13.42 7.31
C VAL A 220 -2.87 14.13 6.49
N PHE A 221 -3.13 15.33 5.98
CA PHE A 221 -2.19 16.07 5.14
C PHE A 221 -1.55 17.26 5.88
N ARG A 222 -1.51 17.24 7.21
CA ARG A 222 -0.93 18.31 8.02
C ARG A 222 0.54 18.06 8.31
N LEU A 223 1.33 19.14 8.24
CA LEU A 223 2.74 19.05 8.50
C LEU A 223 3.07 18.80 9.97
N GLU A 224 2.25 19.28 10.91
CA GLU A 224 2.50 19.10 12.35
C GLU A 224 2.51 17.62 12.78
N PHE A 225 1.93 16.74 11.96
CA PHE A 225 1.82 15.29 12.19
C PHE A 225 2.90 14.47 11.44
N LEU A 226 3.79 15.14 10.72
CA LEU A 226 4.92 14.56 9.98
C LEU A 226 6.25 15.12 10.51
N PRO A 227 6.62 14.80 11.78
CA PRO A 227 7.83 15.32 12.40
C PRO A 227 9.12 14.91 11.67
N GLU A 228 9.08 13.81 10.91
CA GLU A 228 10.20 13.28 10.14
C GLU A 228 10.80 14.32 9.18
N ARG A 229 9.98 15.23 8.64
CA ARG A 229 10.47 16.32 7.79
C ARG A 229 11.48 17.21 8.51
N ALA A 230 11.23 17.51 9.78
CA ALA A 230 12.07 18.42 10.57
C ALA A 230 13.24 17.71 11.27
N SER A 231 13.16 16.37 11.42
CA SER A 231 14.16 15.57 12.14
C SER A 231 15.16 14.86 11.21
N GLY A 232 15.39 15.37 10.01
CA GLY A 232 16.35 14.80 9.05
C GLY A 232 15.86 13.55 8.30
N GLY A 233 14.55 13.31 8.25
CA GLY A 233 13.94 12.17 7.56
C GLY A 233 14.27 12.09 6.06
N PRO A 234 14.21 13.20 5.31
CA PRO A 234 14.65 13.23 3.91
C PRO A 234 16.09 12.76 3.72
N GLU A 235 17.03 13.28 4.53
CA GLU A 235 18.44 12.94 4.47
C GLU A 235 18.68 11.47 4.87
N ALA A 236 17.94 10.97 5.85
CA ALA A 236 17.97 9.56 6.24
C ALA A 236 17.47 8.64 5.11
N ALA A 237 16.47 9.06 4.34
CA ALA A 237 15.97 8.31 3.20
C ALA A 237 17.03 8.20 2.09
N ASP A 238 17.71 9.31 1.76
CA ASP A 238 18.82 9.32 0.80
C ASP A 238 20.00 8.47 1.27
N PHE A 239 20.30 8.50 2.57
CA PHE A 239 21.36 7.69 3.15
C PHE A 239 21.03 6.19 3.10
N SER A 240 19.79 5.82 3.43
CA SER A 240 19.30 4.43 3.33
C SER A 240 19.41 3.89 1.90
N ASP A 241 19.06 4.68 0.88
CA ASP A 241 19.16 4.23 -0.51
C ASP A 241 20.62 3.98 -0.92
N ARG A 242 21.56 4.81 -0.43
CA ARG A 242 23.00 4.60 -0.66
C ARG A 242 23.55 3.35 0.01
N LEU A 243 22.99 2.95 1.16
CA LEU A 243 23.39 1.73 1.87
C LEU A 243 22.81 0.47 1.24
N SER A 244 21.57 0.51 0.76
CA SER A 244 20.92 -0.61 0.08
C SER A 244 21.54 -0.91 -1.30
N ILE A 245 22.22 0.06 -1.91
CA ILE A 245 22.90 -0.10 -3.19
C ILE A 245 24.38 -0.42 -2.94
N GLY A 246 24.72 -1.71 -3.00
CA GLY A 246 26.11 -2.12 -3.16
C GLY A 246 26.70 -1.46 -4.40
N SER A 247 27.63 -0.51 -4.20
CA SER A 247 28.46 0.12 -5.23
C SER A 247 27.72 0.75 -6.43
N GLY A 248 27.43 2.05 -6.30
CA GLY A 248 27.43 2.99 -7.43
C GLY A 248 26.18 3.00 -8.32
N LYS A 249 25.09 3.62 -7.86
CA LYS A 249 24.03 4.10 -8.76
C LYS A 249 23.74 5.57 -8.49
N ASN A 250 24.34 6.45 -9.30
CA ASN A 250 23.86 7.82 -9.45
C ASN A 250 22.60 7.78 -10.34
N SER A 251 21.43 7.80 -9.72
CA SER A 251 20.16 7.99 -10.43
C SER A 251 19.44 9.20 -9.85
N GLY A 252 19.77 10.39 -10.38
CA GLY A 252 18.96 11.60 -10.23
C GLY A 252 18.72 12.13 -8.80
N CYS A 253 17.60 12.85 -8.68
CA CYS A 253 17.09 13.49 -7.47
C CYS A 253 16.77 12.44 -6.41
N GLY A 254 17.45 12.48 -5.27
CA GLY A 254 17.30 11.49 -4.19
C GLY A 254 15.87 11.39 -3.65
N ARG A 255 15.51 10.24 -3.08
CA ARG A 255 14.22 9.99 -2.44
C ARG A 255 13.91 11.05 -1.38
N GLY A 256 14.92 11.54 -0.66
CA GLY A 256 14.82 12.64 0.28
C GLY A 256 14.31 13.93 -0.35
N ALA A 257 14.82 14.32 -1.51
CA ALA A 257 14.35 15.50 -2.22
C ALA A 257 12.89 15.33 -2.72
N LEU A 258 12.49 14.12 -3.14
CA LEU A 258 11.10 13.82 -3.49
C LEU A 258 10.17 13.92 -2.27
N LEU A 259 10.61 13.43 -1.10
CA LEU A 259 9.87 13.54 0.16
C LEU A 259 9.75 15.00 0.63
N ALA A 260 10.83 15.78 0.49
CA ALA A 260 10.81 17.21 0.81
C ALA A 260 9.81 17.96 -0.09
N GLN A 261 9.78 17.64 -1.39
CA GLN A 261 8.81 18.19 -2.33
C GLN A 261 7.37 17.78 -1.99
N ALA A 262 7.13 16.50 -1.67
CA ALA A 262 5.82 16.02 -1.23
C ALA A 262 5.31 16.77 0.01
N CYS A 263 6.20 17.08 0.96
CA CYS A 263 5.86 17.85 2.14
C CYS A 263 5.53 19.33 1.84
N GLN A 264 6.07 19.90 0.78
CA GLN A 264 5.70 21.25 0.32
C GLN A 264 4.35 21.23 -0.39
N ASP A 265 4.08 20.18 -1.16
CA ASP A 265 2.86 20.00 -1.94
C ASP A 265 1.65 19.49 -1.11
N LEU A 266 1.77 19.28 0.20
CA LEU A 266 0.70 18.77 1.08
C LEU A 266 -0.66 19.47 0.92
N PRO A 267 -0.76 20.81 0.79
CA PRO A 267 -2.05 21.47 0.56
C PRO A 267 -2.71 21.05 -0.76
N SER A 268 -1.91 20.86 -1.82
CA SER A 268 -2.35 20.41 -3.14
C SER A 268 -2.71 18.92 -3.12
N ILE A 269 -1.92 18.10 -2.43
CA ILE A 269 -2.24 16.69 -2.15
C ILE A 269 -3.59 16.60 -1.46
N ARG A 270 -3.82 17.39 -0.41
CA ARG A 270 -5.13 17.44 0.28
C ARG A 270 -6.27 17.79 -0.68
N SER A 271 -6.11 18.81 -1.52
CA SER A 271 -7.14 19.19 -2.50
C SER A 271 -7.43 18.06 -3.50
N CYS A 272 -6.38 17.36 -3.96
CA CYS A 272 -6.50 16.19 -4.81
C CYS A 272 -7.32 15.08 -4.15
N TYR A 273 -6.98 14.68 -2.92
CA TYR A 273 -7.71 13.63 -2.22
C TYR A 273 -9.15 14.01 -1.86
N LEU A 274 -9.44 15.27 -1.54
CA LEU A 274 -10.83 15.70 -1.31
C LEU A 274 -11.68 15.65 -2.59
N THR A 275 -11.05 15.84 -3.76
CA THR A 275 -11.72 15.75 -5.07
C THR A 275 -11.90 14.30 -5.51
N HIS A 276 -10.89 13.46 -5.27
CA HIS A 276 -10.82 12.09 -5.78
C HIS A 276 -11.21 11.00 -4.76
N CYS A 277 -11.47 11.32 -3.50
CA CYS A 277 -12.06 10.40 -2.52
C CYS A 277 -13.49 10.84 -2.16
N PRO A 278 -14.48 10.66 -3.06
CA PRO A 278 -15.80 11.20 -2.85
C PRO A 278 -16.49 10.39 -1.76
N LEU A 279 -16.86 11.13 -0.75
CA LEU A 279 -17.92 10.78 0.15
C LEU A 279 -19.20 11.27 -0.52
N ALA A 280 -20.21 10.41 -0.66
CA ALA A 280 -21.48 10.84 -1.25
C ALA A 280 -22.00 12.06 -0.50
N GLN A 281 -22.25 13.18 -1.22
CA GLN A 281 -22.57 14.46 -0.59
C GLN A 281 -23.78 14.36 0.35
N ALA A 282 -24.80 13.58 -0.05
CA ALA A 282 -25.96 13.32 0.80
C ALA A 282 -25.59 12.60 2.11
N SER A 283 -24.71 11.58 2.06
CA SER A 283 -24.23 10.87 3.25
C SER A 283 -23.33 11.73 4.13
N LEU A 284 -22.52 12.61 3.53
CA LEU A 284 -21.71 13.58 4.26
C LEU A 284 -22.59 14.56 5.04
N LEU A 285 -23.61 15.14 4.40
CA LEU A 285 -24.53 16.06 5.05
C LEU A 285 -25.36 15.36 6.14
N ALA A 286 -25.84 14.13 5.88
CA ALA A 286 -26.59 13.35 6.85
C ALA A 286 -25.76 12.98 8.09
N SER A 287 -24.54 12.47 7.89
CA SER A 287 -23.64 12.13 9.00
C SER A 287 -23.19 13.37 9.79
N GLN A 288 -23.01 14.52 9.11
CA GLN A 288 -22.70 15.79 9.76
C GLN A 288 -23.87 16.26 10.63
N ALA A 289 -25.10 16.22 10.12
CA ALA A 289 -26.29 16.56 10.88
C ALA A 289 -26.48 15.65 12.09
N LEU A 290 -26.28 14.33 11.92
CA LEU A 290 -26.33 13.36 13.00
C LEU A 290 -25.28 13.64 14.08
N TYR A 291 -24.03 13.93 13.68
CA TYR A 291 -22.95 14.26 14.61
C TYR A 291 -23.22 15.56 15.40
N ARG A 292 -23.89 16.54 14.78
CA ARG A 292 -24.28 17.81 15.43
C ARG A 292 -25.56 17.73 16.26
N GLY A 293 -26.29 16.62 16.21
CA GLY A 293 -27.60 16.49 16.86
C GLY A 293 -28.74 17.22 16.12
N GLU A 294 -28.55 17.57 14.85
CA GLU A 294 -29.54 18.26 14.00
C GLU A 294 -30.52 17.24 13.37
N LEU A 295 -31.32 16.57 14.21
CA LEU A 295 -32.17 15.43 13.81
C LEU A 295 -33.16 15.75 12.68
N GLN A 296 -33.60 17.00 12.55
CA GLN A 296 -34.51 17.45 11.48
C GLN A 296 -33.90 17.34 10.07
N ARG A 297 -32.57 17.29 9.96
CA ARG A 297 -31.84 17.20 8.69
C ARG A 297 -31.40 15.78 8.35
N VAL A 298 -31.70 14.81 9.22
CA VAL A 298 -31.31 13.41 9.04
C VAL A 298 -32.44 12.66 8.33
N PRO A 299 -32.21 12.10 7.13
CA PRO A 299 -33.27 11.42 6.37
C PRO A 299 -33.74 10.11 7.01
N ALA A 300 -32.86 9.41 7.74
CA ALA A 300 -33.18 8.21 8.49
C ALA A 300 -32.18 7.98 9.63
N LEU A 301 -32.66 7.47 10.77
CA LEU A 301 -31.81 7.04 11.89
C LEU A 301 -31.29 5.61 11.75
N LEU A 302 -31.78 4.88 10.75
CA LEU A 302 -31.32 3.53 10.44
C LEU A 302 -30.03 3.60 9.62
N LEU A 303 -28.96 3.05 10.18
CA LEU A 303 -27.71 2.88 9.47
C LEU A 303 -27.75 1.54 8.72
N PRO A 304 -27.35 1.49 7.43
CA PRO A 304 -27.26 0.23 6.72
C PRO A 304 -26.26 -0.68 7.42
N LEU A 305 -26.51 -2.00 7.43
CA LEU A 305 -25.56 -2.97 7.95
C LEU A 305 -24.29 -2.92 7.08
N PRO A 306 -23.16 -2.44 7.61
CA PRO A 306 -21.97 -2.26 6.80
C PRO A 306 -21.35 -3.62 6.51
N LYS A 307 -21.14 -3.91 5.22
CA LYS A 307 -20.38 -5.09 4.76
C LYS A 307 -18.89 -4.79 4.64
N GLU A 308 -18.55 -3.52 4.46
CA GLU A 308 -17.21 -3.02 4.17
C GLU A 308 -16.99 -1.65 4.85
N PRO A 309 -15.73 -1.24 5.06
CA PRO A 309 -15.41 0.12 5.47
C PRO A 309 -15.87 1.16 4.44
N LEU A 310 -15.95 2.41 4.87
CA LEU A 310 -16.37 3.55 4.08
C LEU A 310 -15.44 3.81 2.90
N LEU A 311 -14.12 3.68 3.12
CA LEU A 311 -13.10 3.82 2.10
C LEU A 311 -12.49 2.45 1.79
N PRO A 312 -12.10 2.19 0.53
CA PRO A 312 -11.43 0.95 0.17
C PRO A 312 -10.07 0.86 0.85
N THR A 313 -9.56 -0.36 1.02
CA THR A 313 -8.28 -0.62 1.68
C THR A 313 -7.11 0.11 1.02
N ASP A 314 -7.17 0.26 -0.31
CA ASP A 314 -6.20 0.95 -1.14
C ASP A 314 -6.60 2.41 -1.46
N TRP A 315 -7.35 3.06 -0.57
CA TRP A 315 -7.69 4.48 -0.70
C TRP A 315 -6.49 5.42 -0.98
N PRO A 316 -5.23 5.17 -0.53
CA PRO A 316 -4.09 6.00 -0.90
C PRO A 316 -3.76 5.94 -2.40
N PHE A 317 -4.33 5.00 -3.15
CA PHE A 317 -4.20 4.91 -4.59
C PHE A 317 -5.47 5.37 -5.33
N LEU A 318 -6.53 5.76 -4.62
CA LEU A 318 -7.83 6.08 -5.22
C LEU A 318 -7.78 7.16 -6.31
N PRO A 319 -6.97 8.23 -6.22
CA PRO A 319 -6.83 9.16 -7.33
C PRO A 319 -6.27 8.49 -8.59
N LEU A 320 -5.27 7.61 -8.47
CA LEU A 320 -4.69 6.87 -9.60
C LEU A 320 -5.68 5.88 -10.20
N ILE A 321 -6.41 5.17 -9.34
CA ILE A 321 -7.47 4.22 -9.74
C ILE A 321 -8.53 4.92 -10.58
N ARG A 322 -8.92 6.13 -10.19
CA ARG A 322 -9.90 6.93 -10.93
C ARG A 322 -9.40 7.40 -12.27
N LEU A 323 -8.18 7.90 -12.34
CA LEU A 323 -7.57 8.30 -13.61
C LEU A 323 -7.56 7.12 -14.59
N TYR A 324 -7.18 5.93 -14.11
CA TYR A 324 -7.17 4.71 -14.92
C TYR A 324 -8.57 4.29 -15.40
N HIS A 325 -9.57 4.24 -14.52
CA HIS A 325 -10.93 3.88 -14.92
C HIS A 325 -11.54 4.91 -15.88
N GLN A 326 -11.30 6.20 -15.68
CA GLN A 326 -11.77 7.25 -16.60
C GLN A 326 -11.18 7.10 -18.00
N ALA A 327 -9.87 6.79 -18.08
CA ALA A 327 -9.20 6.52 -19.35
C ALA A 327 -9.75 5.25 -20.03
N SER A 328 -10.09 4.22 -19.25
CA SER A 328 -10.60 2.95 -19.77
C SER A 328 -12.06 3.04 -20.24
N ASP A 329 -12.93 3.68 -19.46
CA ASP A 329 -14.38 3.72 -19.71
C ASP A 329 -14.79 4.82 -20.69
N THR A 330 -14.07 5.94 -20.72
CA THR A 330 -14.42 7.13 -21.51
C THR A 330 -13.19 7.77 -22.18
N PRO A 331 -12.63 7.18 -23.25
CA PRO A 331 -11.44 7.71 -23.93
C PRO A 331 -11.65 9.08 -24.60
N SER A 332 -12.89 9.58 -24.65
CA SER A 332 -13.30 10.86 -25.24
C SER A 332 -13.86 11.87 -24.22
N ALA A 333 -13.87 11.55 -22.92
CA ALA A 333 -14.23 12.52 -21.89
C ALA A 333 -13.18 13.61 -21.79
N VAL A 334 -13.61 14.86 -21.53
CA VAL A 334 -12.72 15.98 -21.26
C VAL A 334 -11.76 15.57 -20.14
N PRO A 335 -10.43 15.65 -20.34
CA PRO A 335 -9.47 15.33 -19.30
C PRO A 335 -9.83 16.11 -18.04
N LEU A 336 -9.76 15.46 -16.88
CA LEU A 336 -9.85 16.17 -15.61
C LEU A 336 -8.80 17.29 -15.65
N ALA A 337 -9.15 18.48 -15.17
CA ALA A 337 -8.17 19.54 -15.03
C ALA A 337 -7.00 18.99 -14.18
N ASP A 338 -5.81 18.91 -14.78
CA ASP A 338 -4.56 18.47 -14.17
C ASP A 338 -4.41 16.95 -13.87
N THR A 339 -4.54 16.08 -14.89
CA THR A 339 -4.18 14.65 -14.82
C THR A 339 -2.76 14.44 -14.28
N VAL A 340 -1.80 15.21 -14.77
CA VAL A 340 -0.38 15.14 -14.36
C VAL A 340 -0.22 15.50 -12.90
N GLY A 341 -0.84 16.60 -12.44
CA GLY A 341 -0.86 16.98 -11.04
C GLY A 341 -1.50 15.91 -10.17
N THR A 342 -2.66 15.39 -10.56
CA THR A 342 -3.37 14.34 -9.83
C THR A 342 -2.50 13.11 -9.63
N ALA A 343 -1.88 12.61 -10.70
CA ALA A 343 -0.96 11.48 -10.63
C ALA A 343 0.25 11.77 -9.75
N ARG A 344 0.90 12.92 -9.95
CA ARG A 344 2.04 13.38 -9.15
C ARG A 344 1.71 13.44 -7.66
N TRP A 345 0.63 14.10 -7.27
CA TRP A 345 0.23 14.27 -5.86
C TRP A 345 -0.14 12.94 -5.21
N ALA A 346 -0.81 12.05 -5.93
CA ALA A 346 -1.13 10.73 -5.43
C ALA A 346 0.15 9.90 -5.18
N LEU A 347 1.08 9.88 -6.15
CA LEU A 347 2.36 9.20 -6.02
C LEU A 347 3.25 9.80 -4.91
N GLN A 348 3.25 11.13 -4.76
CA GLN A 348 3.93 11.82 -3.64
C GLN A 348 3.38 11.37 -2.30
N TRP A 349 2.06 11.28 -2.16
CA TRP A 349 1.44 10.82 -0.93
C TRP A 349 1.76 9.37 -0.60
N VAL A 350 1.67 8.49 -1.60
CA VAL A 350 2.07 7.09 -1.44
C VAL A 350 3.54 6.98 -1.02
N LEU A 351 4.44 7.78 -1.60
CA LEU A 351 5.86 7.79 -1.22
C LEU A 351 6.07 8.20 0.25
N VAL A 352 5.34 9.22 0.72
CA VAL A 352 5.36 9.63 2.14
C VAL A 352 4.87 8.49 3.04
N LEU A 353 3.79 7.81 2.66
CA LEU A 353 3.26 6.68 3.43
C LEU A 353 4.22 5.48 3.44
N GLU A 354 4.79 5.08 2.30
CA GLU A 354 5.78 3.99 2.25
C GLU A 354 7.01 4.30 3.12
N SER A 355 7.47 5.56 3.10
CA SER A 355 8.70 5.96 3.79
C SER A 355 8.50 6.14 5.30
N TRP A 356 7.40 6.74 5.74
CA TRP A 356 7.21 7.14 7.14
C TRP A 356 6.06 6.41 7.85
N ARG A 357 5.08 5.88 7.11
CA ARG A 357 3.90 5.20 7.69
C ARG A 357 3.60 3.86 6.97
N PRO A 358 4.57 2.94 6.81
CA PRO A 358 4.36 1.70 6.05
C PRO A 358 3.23 0.83 6.62
N ARG A 359 2.95 0.94 7.92
CA ARG A 359 1.81 0.27 8.57
C ARG A 359 0.45 0.67 7.98
N ALA A 360 0.30 1.89 7.47
CA ALA A 360 -0.93 2.34 6.84
C ALA A 360 -1.20 1.63 5.49
N LEU A 361 -0.14 1.14 4.84
CA LEU A 361 -0.20 0.41 3.58
C LEU A 361 -0.12 -1.10 3.76
N TRP A 362 -0.02 -1.60 5.00
CA TRP A 362 0.14 -3.03 5.29
C TRP A 362 -0.98 -3.89 4.70
N ALA A 363 -2.21 -3.39 4.71
CA ALA A 363 -3.36 -4.10 4.18
C ALA A 363 -3.43 -4.09 2.63
N VAL A 364 -2.59 -3.28 1.96
CA VAL A 364 -2.49 -3.23 0.50
C VAL A 364 -1.38 -4.18 0.04
N PRO A 365 -1.72 -5.29 -0.65
CA PRO A 365 -0.71 -6.24 -1.11
C PRO A 365 0.36 -5.58 -2.00
N PRO A 366 1.63 -6.02 -1.94
CA PRO A 366 2.68 -5.49 -2.83
C PRO A 366 2.32 -5.61 -4.32
N ALA A 367 1.56 -6.63 -4.72
CA ALA A 367 1.11 -6.79 -6.11
C ALA A 367 0.06 -5.76 -6.51
N ALA A 368 -0.84 -5.38 -5.59
CA ALA A 368 -1.75 -4.27 -5.82
C ALA A 368 -0.99 -2.96 -5.99
N ARG A 369 0.03 -2.70 -5.15
CA ARG A 369 0.90 -1.52 -5.31
C ARG A 369 1.59 -1.49 -6.68
N LEU A 370 2.17 -2.61 -7.12
CA LEU A 370 2.75 -2.74 -8.46
C LEU A 370 1.70 -2.46 -9.56
N ALA A 371 0.53 -3.10 -9.46
CA ALA A 371 -0.55 -2.91 -10.42
C ALA A 371 -0.99 -1.44 -10.51
N ARG A 372 -1.07 -0.73 -9.37
CA ARG A 372 -1.39 0.70 -9.35
C ARG A 372 -0.31 1.56 -10.01
N LEU A 373 0.97 1.20 -9.87
CA LEU A 373 2.06 1.88 -10.60
C LEU A 373 1.95 1.63 -12.11
N MET A 374 1.66 0.39 -12.52
CA MET A 374 1.45 0.06 -13.94
C MET A 374 0.24 0.81 -14.52
N CYS A 375 -0.84 0.96 -13.75
CA CYS A 375 -2.02 1.72 -14.17
C CYS A 375 -1.69 3.18 -14.53
N VAL A 376 -0.69 3.81 -13.90
CA VAL A 376 -0.25 5.19 -14.23
C VAL A 376 0.20 5.29 -15.69
N PHE A 377 0.88 4.27 -16.20
CA PHE A 377 1.34 4.23 -17.59
C PHE A 377 0.21 3.93 -18.57
N LEU A 378 -0.93 3.42 -18.08
CA LEU A 378 -2.10 3.10 -18.91
C LEU A 378 -3.13 4.24 -18.95
N VAL A 379 -2.92 5.34 -18.21
CA VAL A 379 -3.86 6.47 -18.21
C VAL A 379 -3.84 7.21 -19.55
N ASP A 380 -2.65 7.54 -20.05
CA ASP A 380 -2.47 8.18 -21.36
C ASP A 380 -1.03 7.93 -21.89
N SER A 381 -0.76 8.34 -23.13
CA SER A 381 0.52 8.09 -23.81
C SER A 381 1.68 9.00 -23.40
N GLU A 382 1.46 10.02 -22.57
CA GLU A 382 2.45 11.06 -22.25
C GLU A 382 2.73 11.21 -20.74
N LEU A 383 1.81 10.80 -19.87
CA LEU A 383 1.85 10.96 -18.42
C LEU A 383 3.07 10.28 -17.82
N PHE A 384 3.42 9.10 -18.33
CA PHE A 384 4.62 8.39 -17.87
C PHE A 384 5.93 9.04 -18.35
N ARG A 385 5.88 9.97 -19.30
CA ARG A 385 7.05 10.73 -19.79
C ARG A 385 7.32 11.97 -18.95
N GLU A 386 6.34 12.38 -18.15
CA GLU A 386 6.50 13.49 -17.22
C GLU A 386 7.57 13.16 -16.18
N THR A 387 8.66 13.93 -16.20
CA THR A 387 9.80 13.76 -15.29
C THR A 387 9.41 13.66 -13.80
N PRO A 388 8.47 14.45 -13.24
CA PRO A 388 8.07 14.27 -11.85
C PRO A 388 7.39 12.92 -11.58
N VAL A 389 6.59 12.41 -12.53
CA VAL A 389 5.92 11.10 -12.42
C VAL A 389 6.95 9.98 -12.49
N GLN A 390 7.88 10.03 -13.46
CA GLN A 390 8.95 9.04 -13.61
C GLN A 390 9.78 8.87 -12.34
N ARG A 391 10.20 9.98 -11.73
CA ARG A 391 11.03 9.93 -10.49
C ARG A 391 10.27 9.29 -9.34
N LEU A 392 8.99 9.59 -9.19
CA LEU A 392 8.15 9.03 -8.12
C LEU A 392 7.88 7.54 -8.33
N VAL A 393 7.52 7.12 -9.55
CA VAL A 393 7.33 5.71 -9.89
C VAL A 393 8.63 4.93 -9.68
N ALA A 394 9.77 5.46 -10.12
CA ALA A 394 11.06 4.80 -9.91
C ALA A 394 11.38 4.62 -8.42
N ALA A 395 11.14 5.65 -7.60
CA ALA A 395 11.34 5.57 -6.15
C ALA A 395 10.41 4.54 -5.48
N LEU A 396 9.14 4.47 -5.90
CA LEU A 396 8.17 3.50 -5.39
C LEU A 396 8.46 2.07 -5.86
N LEU A 397 8.89 1.89 -7.11
CA LEU A 397 9.35 0.60 -7.62
C LEU A 397 10.57 0.11 -6.83
N ALA A 398 11.51 0.99 -6.50
CA ALA A 398 12.65 0.63 -5.66
C ALA A 398 12.22 0.16 -4.26
N GLN A 399 11.14 0.69 -3.68
CA GLN A 399 10.59 0.18 -2.41
C GLN A 399 10.03 -1.24 -2.55
N LEU A 400 9.38 -1.56 -3.68
CA LEU A 400 8.91 -2.92 -3.96
C LEU A 400 10.04 -3.94 -4.16
N CYS A 401 11.23 -3.46 -4.53
CA CYS A 401 12.43 -4.28 -4.74
C CYS A 401 13.23 -4.55 -3.46
N GLN A 402 12.88 -3.92 -2.34
CA GLN A 402 13.56 -4.13 -1.06
C GLN A 402 13.42 -5.59 -0.59
N PRO A 403 14.45 -6.17 0.04
CA PRO A 403 14.46 -7.59 0.42
C PRO A 403 13.36 -7.97 1.42
N GLU A 404 12.79 -7.02 2.17
CA GLU A 404 11.68 -7.25 3.09
C GLU A 404 10.33 -7.34 2.37
N VAL A 405 10.18 -6.65 1.24
CA VAL A 405 8.91 -6.53 0.51
C VAL A 405 8.86 -7.54 -0.65
N LEU A 406 9.97 -7.68 -1.37
CA LEU A 406 10.05 -8.47 -2.59
C LEU A 406 9.58 -9.92 -2.40
N PRO A 407 9.94 -10.66 -1.32
CA PRO A 407 9.47 -12.04 -1.11
C PRO A 407 7.95 -12.15 -0.93
N ASN A 408 7.30 -11.11 -0.41
CA ASN A 408 5.86 -11.06 -0.15
C ASN A 408 5.02 -10.64 -1.38
N LEU A 409 5.68 -10.32 -2.50
CA LEU A 409 5.01 -9.99 -3.76
C LEU A 409 4.41 -11.26 -4.38
N ASN A 410 3.07 -11.37 -4.35
CA ASN A 410 2.31 -12.44 -4.97
C ASN A 410 1.36 -11.87 -6.04
N LEU A 411 1.61 -12.17 -7.31
CA LEU A 411 0.82 -11.66 -8.45
C LEU A 411 -0.51 -12.38 -8.66
N ASP A 412 -0.71 -13.53 -8.00
CA ASP A 412 -1.94 -14.33 -8.12
C ASP A 412 -3.03 -13.88 -7.12
N CYS A 413 -2.79 -12.82 -6.33
CA CYS A 413 -3.77 -12.30 -5.40
C CYS A 413 -4.88 -11.51 -6.11
N PRO A 414 -6.13 -11.49 -5.60
CA PRO A 414 -7.19 -10.67 -6.15
C PRO A 414 -6.83 -9.17 -6.05
N LEU A 415 -7.06 -8.44 -7.13
CA LEU A 415 -6.78 -7.01 -7.24
C LEU A 415 -8.10 -6.24 -7.30
N PRO A 416 -8.47 -5.48 -6.25
CA PRO A 416 -9.72 -4.72 -6.25
C PRO A 416 -9.82 -3.79 -7.47
N GLY A 417 -10.94 -3.80 -8.19
CA GLY A 417 -11.12 -2.94 -9.38
C GLY A 417 -10.31 -3.35 -10.62
N LEU A 418 -9.64 -4.49 -10.63
CA LEU A 418 -9.02 -5.07 -11.83
C LEU A 418 -9.52 -6.51 -12.02
N THR A 419 -9.53 -7.03 -13.25
CA THR A 419 -9.98 -8.40 -13.53
C THR A 419 -8.97 -9.43 -13.02
N SER A 420 -7.71 -9.31 -13.44
CA SER A 420 -6.59 -10.14 -13.03
C SER A 420 -5.25 -9.47 -13.33
N PHE A 421 -4.17 -9.93 -12.70
CA PHE A 421 -2.83 -9.43 -13.04
C PHE A 421 -2.40 -9.80 -14.48
N PRO A 422 -2.65 -11.03 -14.98
CA PRO A 422 -2.36 -11.37 -16.38
C PRO A 422 -3.06 -10.47 -17.41
N ASP A 423 -4.34 -10.13 -17.21
CA ASP A 423 -5.06 -9.23 -18.12
C ASP A 423 -4.46 -7.82 -18.10
N LEU A 424 -4.14 -7.31 -16.91
CA LEU A 424 -3.43 -6.04 -16.76
C LEU A 424 -2.08 -6.08 -17.50
N TYR A 425 -1.34 -7.18 -17.39
CA TYR A 425 -0.03 -7.33 -18.01
C TYR A 425 -0.11 -7.39 -19.54
N ALA A 426 -1.11 -8.08 -20.10
CA ALA A 426 -1.35 -8.10 -21.54
C ALA A 426 -1.63 -6.68 -22.08
N ASN A 427 -2.55 -5.94 -21.45
CA ASN A 427 -2.83 -4.54 -21.79
C ASN A 427 -1.58 -3.65 -21.65
N PHE A 428 -0.74 -3.92 -20.65
CA PHE A 428 0.51 -3.19 -20.43
C PHE A 428 1.56 -3.46 -21.52
N LEU A 429 1.63 -4.69 -22.03
CA LEU A 429 2.51 -5.05 -23.15
C LEU A 429 2.03 -4.39 -24.45
N GLU A 430 0.72 -4.41 -24.73
CA GLU A 430 0.15 -3.71 -25.88
C GLU A 430 0.49 -2.21 -25.86
N HIS A 431 0.29 -1.57 -24.70
CA HIS A 431 0.62 -0.16 -24.54
C HIS A 431 2.14 0.10 -24.68
N PHE A 432 2.97 -0.79 -24.14
CA PHE A 432 4.43 -0.70 -24.30
C PHE A 432 4.85 -0.78 -25.77
N GLU A 433 4.30 -1.71 -26.54
CA GLU A 433 4.58 -1.84 -27.97
C GLU A 433 4.17 -0.60 -28.76
N ALA A 434 3.05 0.03 -28.37
CA ALA A 434 2.49 1.17 -29.07
C ALA A 434 3.26 2.49 -28.80
N VAL A 435 3.59 2.79 -27.53
CA VAL A 435 4.02 4.14 -27.13
C VAL A 435 5.23 4.21 -26.21
N SER A 436 5.91 3.10 -25.91
CA SER A 436 7.03 3.15 -24.94
C SER A 436 8.22 3.98 -25.41
N PHE A 437 8.44 4.09 -26.72
CA PHE A 437 9.65 4.70 -27.32
C PHE A 437 10.98 4.20 -26.70
N GLY A 438 10.99 2.98 -26.15
CA GLY A 438 12.15 2.41 -25.48
C GLY A 438 12.45 2.98 -24.08
N ASP A 439 11.46 3.57 -23.40
CA ASP A 439 11.62 4.08 -22.04
C ASP A 439 12.07 2.98 -21.06
N HIS A 440 13.16 3.25 -20.34
CA HIS A 440 13.77 2.28 -19.44
C HIS A 440 12.91 1.99 -18.21
N LEU A 441 12.19 2.97 -17.66
CA LEU A 441 11.35 2.74 -16.48
C LEU A 441 10.13 1.89 -16.85
N PHE A 442 9.52 2.17 -18.00
CA PHE A 442 8.46 1.33 -18.57
C PHE A 442 9.00 -0.09 -18.81
N GLY A 443 10.17 -0.23 -19.44
CA GLY A 443 10.82 -1.52 -19.63
C GLY A 443 11.13 -2.25 -18.32
N ALA A 444 11.53 -1.55 -17.26
CA ALA A 444 11.76 -2.13 -15.94
C ALA A 444 10.47 -2.69 -15.33
N LEU A 445 9.33 -2.00 -15.49
CA LEU A 445 8.03 -2.49 -15.06
C LEU A 445 7.53 -3.68 -15.91
N VAL A 446 7.86 -3.72 -17.21
CA VAL A 446 7.58 -4.88 -18.08
C VAL A 446 8.38 -6.10 -17.62
N LEU A 447 9.65 -5.92 -17.28
CA LEU A 447 10.55 -7.01 -16.89
C LEU A 447 10.26 -7.51 -15.48
N PHE A 448 9.92 -6.63 -14.54
CA PHE A 448 9.76 -6.97 -13.13
C PHE A 448 8.88 -8.21 -12.84
N PRO A 449 7.70 -8.40 -13.45
CA PRO A 449 6.86 -9.58 -13.22
C PRO A 449 7.30 -10.84 -13.99
N LEU A 450 8.38 -10.81 -14.78
CA LEU A 450 8.85 -11.97 -15.57
C LEU A 450 9.80 -12.91 -14.80
N GLN A 451 10.12 -12.59 -13.55
CA GLN A 451 10.94 -13.43 -12.67
C GLN A 451 10.42 -14.88 -12.59
N ARG A 452 11.32 -15.84 -12.42
CA ARG A 452 10.99 -17.28 -12.48
C ARG A 452 9.96 -17.74 -11.47
N ARG A 453 9.88 -17.07 -10.31
CA ARG A 453 8.89 -17.37 -9.27
C ARG A 453 7.43 -17.06 -9.65
N PHE A 454 7.21 -16.23 -10.66
CA PHE A 454 5.86 -15.86 -11.10
C PHE A 454 5.36 -16.77 -12.21
N SER A 455 4.04 -16.73 -12.43
CA SER A 455 3.34 -17.54 -13.42
C SER A 455 4.01 -17.46 -14.79
N VAL A 456 4.18 -18.64 -15.41
CA VAL A 456 4.76 -18.78 -16.74
C VAL A 456 3.90 -18.10 -17.82
N THR A 457 2.61 -17.91 -17.57
CA THR A 457 1.68 -17.23 -18.49
C THR A 457 2.21 -15.86 -18.91
N LEU A 458 2.77 -15.08 -17.98
CA LEU A 458 3.31 -13.74 -18.29
C LEU A 458 4.47 -13.80 -19.29
N ARG A 459 5.37 -14.79 -19.12
CA ARG A 459 6.48 -15.04 -20.06
C ARG A 459 5.96 -15.56 -21.40
N LEU A 460 4.95 -16.44 -21.40
CA LEU A 460 4.33 -16.95 -22.63
C LEU A 460 3.64 -15.83 -23.42
N THR A 461 2.92 -14.92 -22.76
CA THR A 461 2.28 -13.76 -23.40
C THR A 461 3.32 -12.87 -24.10
N LEU A 462 4.42 -12.53 -23.42
CA LEU A 462 5.49 -11.73 -24.04
C LEU A 462 6.15 -12.42 -25.24
N PHE A 463 6.59 -13.68 -25.09
CA PHE A 463 7.34 -14.38 -26.13
C PHE A 463 6.47 -15.04 -27.21
N GLY A 464 5.18 -15.17 -26.95
CA GLY A 464 4.18 -15.76 -27.84
C GLY A 464 3.44 -14.70 -28.66
N GLU A 465 2.91 -13.68 -27.98
CA GLU A 465 1.95 -12.72 -28.55
C GLU A 465 2.62 -11.36 -28.80
N HIS A 466 3.45 -10.88 -27.87
CA HIS A 466 4.10 -9.55 -27.92
C HIS A 466 5.60 -9.60 -28.24
N VAL A 467 5.97 -10.40 -29.25
CA VAL A 467 7.38 -10.51 -29.68
C VAL A 467 7.92 -9.17 -30.21
N GLY A 468 7.04 -8.27 -30.65
CA GLY A 468 7.38 -6.92 -31.11
C GLY A 468 8.03 -6.08 -30.00
N ALA A 469 7.54 -6.22 -28.76
CA ALA A 469 8.04 -5.52 -27.58
C ALA A 469 9.54 -5.74 -27.34
N LEU A 470 10.06 -6.92 -27.71
CA LEU A 470 11.49 -7.26 -27.53
C LEU A 470 12.43 -6.28 -28.24
N ARG A 471 11.97 -5.57 -29.28
CA ARG A 471 12.79 -4.57 -29.98
C ARG A 471 12.93 -3.26 -29.21
N ALA A 472 11.97 -2.94 -28.36
CA ALA A 472 11.95 -1.71 -27.57
C ALA A 472 12.39 -1.92 -26.12
N LEU A 473 12.55 -3.16 -25.65
CA LEU A 473 12.98 -3.50 -24.28
C LEU A 473 14.50 -3.36 -24.05
N GLY A 474 15.05 -2.17 -24.35
CA GLY A 474 16.48 -1.86 -24.28
C GLY A 474 17.07 -1.61 -22.89
N LEU A 475 16.38 -1.98 -21.80
CA LEU A 475 16.83 -1.73 -20.43
C LEU A 475 18.21 -2.39 -20.20
N PRO A 476 19.26 -1.64 -19.83
CA PRO A 476 20.57 -2.22 -19.56
C PRO A 476 20.57 -3.04 -18.26
N LEU A 477 21.42 -4.08 -18.21
CA LEU A 477 21.56 -4.98 -17.06
C LEU A 477 21.88 -4.25 -15.74
N SER A 478 22.60 -3.14 -15.80
CA SER A 478 22.94 -2.30 -14.64
C SER A 478 21.73 -1.58 -14.03
N GLN A 479 20.66 -1.38 -14.81
CA GLN A 479 19.43 -0.70 -14.38
C GLN A 479 18.29 -1.69 -14.03
N LEU A 480 18.58 -3.00 -14.00
CA LEU A 480 17.61 -4.01 -13.63
C LEU A 480 17.14 -3.81 -12.16
N PRO A 481 15.82 -3.87 -11.89
CA PRO A 481 15.27 -3.59 -10.55
C PRO A 481 15.59 -4.70 -9.53
N VAL A 482 15.75 -5.93 -10.00
CA VAL A 482 16.10 -7.11 -9.18
C VAL A 482 17.27 -7.86 -9.82
N SER A 483 17.90 -8.76 -9.07
CA SER A 483 19.04 -9.54 -9.55
C SER A 483 18.70 -10.39 -10.77
N LEU A 484 19.66 -10.56 -11.69
CA LEU A 484 19.49 -11.36 -12.92
C LEU A 484 19.17 -12.84 -12.60
N GLU A 485 19.65 -13.30 -11.46
CA GLU A 485 19.41 -14.63 -10.88
C GLU A 485 17.92 -14.89 -10.65
N CYS A 486 17.12 -13.87 -10.32
CA CYS A 486 15.68 -13.99 -10.16
C CYS A 486 14.94 -14.36 -11.46
N TYR A 487 15.58 -14.15 -12.62
CA TYR A 487 15.04 -14.48 -13.94
C TYR A 487 15.60 -15.78 -14.52
N THR A 488 16.79 -16.19 -14.08
CA THR A 488 17.51 -17.36 -14.61
C THR A 488 17.37 -18.60 -13.72
N GLY A 489 17.04 -18.42 -12.43
CA GLY A 489 16.87 -19.49 -11.45
C GLY A 489 15.46 -19.53 -10.84
N PRO A 490 14.87 -20.72 -10.64
CA PRO A 490 15.30 -22.03 -11.15
C PRO A 490 15.20 -22.12 -12.69
N PRO A 491 15.86 -23.12 -13.34
CA PRO A 491 15.74 -23.34 -14.78
C PRO A 491 14.27 -23.46 -15.23
N GLU A 492 13.99 -23.00 -16.46
CA GLU A 492 12.66 -23.09 -17.06
C GLU A 492 12.28 -24.55 -17.37
N ASP A 493 11.06 -24.91 -16.98
CA ASP A 493 10.49 -26.24 -17.07
C ASP A 493 9.36 -26.33 -18.11
N ASN A 494 8.82 -25.19 -18.55
CA ASN A 494 7.80 -25.14 -19.60
C ASN A 494 8.42 -25.32 -21.00
N LEU A 495 8.08 -26.44 -21.66
CA LEU A 495 8.61 -26.78 -22.99
C LEU A 495 8.21 -25.76 -24.07
N ALA A 496 6.97 -25.25 -24.04
CA ALA A 496 6.51 -24.29 -25.04
C ALA A 496 7.32 -22.99 -24.96
N LEU A 497 7.56 -22.48 -23.75
CA LEU A 497 8.38 -21.29 -23.54
C LEU A 497 9.84 -21.49 -23.95
N LEU A 498 10.44 -22.66 -23.67
CA LEU A 498 11.79 -23.00 -24.13
C LEU A 498 11.92 -23.03 -25.65
N GLN A 499 10.91 -23.56 -26.34
CA GLN A 499 10.83 -23.52 -27.80
C GLN A 499 10.72 -22.07 -28.31
N LEU A 500 9.94 -21.23 -27.64
CA LEU A 500 9.83 -19.79 -27.97
C LEU A 500 11.17 -19.07 -27.78
N TYR A 501 11.86 -19.26 -26.65
CA TYR A 501 13.19 -18.70 -26.40
C TYR A 501 14.17 -19.07 -27.52
N PHE A 502 14.24 -20.35 -27.87
CA PHE A 502 15.09 -20.80 -28.96
C PHE A 502 14.70 -20.19 -30.30
N ARG A 503 13.39 -20.14 -30.61
CA ARG A 503 12.87 -19.55 -31.84
C ARG A 503 13.28 -18.07 -31.97
N VAL A 504 13.08 -17.26 -30.94
CA VAL A 504 13.39 -15.82 -31.01
C VAL A 504 14.88 -15.54 -31.09
N LEU A 505 15.73 -16.39 -30.49
CA LEU A 505 17.19 -16.31 -30.61
C LEU A 505 17.64 -16.65 -32.05
N VAL A 506 17.20 -17.78 -32.60
CA VAL A 506 17.63 -18.25 -33.93
C VAL A 506 17.08 -17.37 -35.06
N THR A 507 15.87 -16.84 -34.92
CA THR A 507 15.27 -15.89 -35.88
C THR A 507 15.84 -14.47 -35.74
N ARG A 508 16.73 -14.23 -34.77
CA ARG A 508 17.29 -12.90 -34.44
C ARG A 508 16.23 -11.84 -34.12
N ALA A 509 15.06 -12.28 -33.65
CA ALA A 509 14.04 -11.39 -33.08
C ALA A 509 14.51 -10.85 -31.71
N LEU A 510 15.23 -11.69 -30.95
CA LEU A 510 15.88 -11.32 -29.70
C LEU A 510 17.38 -11.13 -29.93
N ARG A 511 17.90 -9.94 -29.61
CA ARG A 511 19.32 -9.58 -29.78
C ARG A 511 19.87 -8.88 -28.53
N PRO A 512 21.17 -9.01 -28.22
CA PRO A 512 21.78 -8.32 -27.09
C PRO A 512 21.59 -6.80 -27.13
N CYS A 513 21.70 -6.20 -28.32
CA CYS A 513 21.57 -4.75 -28.49
C CYS A 513 20.15 -4.19 -28.36
N TRP A 514 19.11 -5.05 -28.43
CA TRP A 514 17.71 -4.63 -28.35
C TRP A 514 17.07 -4.99 -27.03
N CYS A 515 17.37 -6.17 -26.48
CA CYS A 515 16.87 -6.60 -25.19
C CYS A 515 17.92 -7.43 -24.45
N PRO A 516 18.92 -6.76 -23.84
CA PRO A 516 20.07 -7.44 -23.23
C PRO A 516 19.66 -8.35 -22.07
N VAL A 517 18.69 -7.92 -21.25
CA VAL A 517 18.20 -8.70 -20.11
C VAL A 517 17.57 -10.01 -20.55
N LEU A 518 16.58 -9.95 -21.45
CA LEU A 518 15.89 -11.17 -21.88
C LEU A 518 16.76 -12.04 -22.80
N TYR A 519 17.72 -11.45 -23.50
CA TYR A 519 18.74 -12.22 -24.23
C TYR A 519 19.54 -13.12 -23.27
N ALA A 520 20.08 -12.55 -22.19
CA ALA A 520 20.79 -13.32 -21.17
C ALA A 520 19.91 -14.42 -20.54
N VAL A 521 18.65 -14.09 -20.25
CA VAL A 521 17.67 -15.04 -19.68
C VAL A 521 17.37 -16.19 -20.64
N ALA A 522 17.11 -15.90 -21.90
CA ALA A 522 16.81 -16.91 -22.91
C ALA A 522 18.01 -17.84 -23.16
N VAL A 523 19.23 -17.28 -23.24
CA VAL A 523 20.47 -18.07 -23.39
C VAL A 523 20.67 -19.00 -22.20
N ALA A 524 20.48 -18.50 -20.97
CA ALA A 524 20.61 -19.29 -19.75
C ALA A 524 19.64 -20.48 -19.73
N HIS A 525 18.36 -20.24 -20.02
CA HIS A 525 17.34 -21.29 -19.99
C HIS A 525 17.50 -22.30 -21.13
N VAL A 526 17.83 -21.85 -22.35
CA VAL A 526 18.10 -22.76 -23.47
C VAL A 526 19.35 -23.60 -23.19
N ASN A 527 20.44 -23.01 -22.67
CA ASN A 527 21.65 -23.75 -22.31
C ASN A 527 21.35 -24.83 -21.25
N ASN A 528 20.65 -24.46 -20.18
CA ASN A 528 20.25 -25.40 -19.13
C ASN A 528 19.37 -26.52 -19.70
N PHE A 529 18.45 -26.21 -20.60
CA PHE A 529 17.57 -27.20 -21.21
C PHE A 529 18.31 -28.18 -22.12
N ILE A 530 19.12 -27.69 -23.07
CA ILE A 530 19.81 -28.54 -24.05
C ILE A 530 20.82 -29.50 -23.39
N PHE A 531 21.40 -29.11 -22.25
CA PHE A 531 22.33 -29.93 -21.48
C PHE A 531 21.71 -30.62 -20.26
N SER A 532 20.42 -30.44 -20.00
CA SER A 532 19.74 -31.15 -18.91
C SER A 532 19.74 -32.66 -19.18
N GLN A 533 19.98 -33.46 -18.15
CA GLN A 533 20.02 -34.92 -18.22
C GLN A 533 19.00 -35.55 -17.26
N ASP A 534 17.81 -34.96 -17.13
CA ASP A 534 16.78 -35.51 -16.25
C ASP A 534 16.22 -36.84 -16.80
N PRO A 535 16.45 -37.98 -16.12
CA PRO A 535 15.96 -39.28 -16.57
C PRO A 535 14.42 -39.39 -16.56
N LYS A 536 13.73 -38.56 -15.75
CA LYS A 536 12.27 -38.58 -15.59
C LYS A 536 11.52 -37.80 -16.66
N SER A 537 12.23 -37.13 -17.57
CA SER A 537 11.60 -36.34 -18.65
C SER A 537 10.82 -37.20 -19.66
N SER A 538 9.71 -36.66 -20.18
CA SER A 538 8.91 -37.31 -21.23
C SER A 538 9.68 -37.45 -22.54
N ASP A 539 9.25 -38.36 -23.41
CA ASP A 539 9.92 -38.60 -24.69
C ASP A 539 9.86 -37.38 -25.62
N GLU A 540 8.77 -36.61 -25.56
CA GLU A 540 8.63 -35.33 -26.27
C GLU A 540 9.70 -34.32 -25.83
N VAL A 541 9.92 -34.18 -24.52
CA VAL A 541 10.94 -33.28 -23.96
C VAL A 541 12.34 -33.72 -24.38
N LYS A 542 12.62 -35.04 -24.34
CA LYS A 542 13.89 -35.61 -24.80
C LYS A 542 14.11 -35.41 -26.29
N ALA A 543 13.08 -35.54 -27.12
CA ALA A 543 13.14 -35.30 -28.55
C ALA A 543 13.39 -33.81 -28.86
N ALA A 544 12.65 -32.91 -28.21
CA ALA A 544 12.82 -31.47 -28.36
C ALA A 544 14.23 -31.02 -27.94
N ARG A 545 14.75 -31.54 -26.82
CA ARG A 545 16.12 -31.29 -26.35
C ARG A 545 17.17 -31.67 -27.38
N ARG A 546 17.10 -32.90 -27.91
CA ARG A 546 18.02 -33.40 -28.94
C ARG A 546 17.96 -32.55 -30.22
N SER A 547 16.74 -32.24 -30.69
CA SER A 547 16.51 -31.39 -31.85
C SER A 547 17.11 -29.98 -31.65
N MET A 548 16.86 -29.34 -30.51
CA MET A 548 17.40 -28.00 -30.22
C MET A 548 18.92 -28.00 -30.14
N LEU A 549 19.53 -29.01 -29.51
CA LEU A 549 21.00 -29.13 -29.44
C LEU A 549 21.62 -29.35 -30.83
N GLN A 550 21.04 -30.22 -31.66
CA GLN A 550 21.48 -30.43 -33.05
C GLN A 550 21.39 -29.15 -33.88
N LYS A 551 20.25 -28.44 -33.78
CA LYS A 551 20.06 -27.16 -34.46
C LYS A 551 21.05 -26.11 -33.98
N THR A 552 21.38 -26.10 -32.68
CA THR A 552 22.35 -25.17 -32.08
C THR A 552 23.76 -25.42 -32.63
N TRP A 553 24.16 -26.68 -32.78
CA TRP A 553 25.44 -27.06 -33.39
C TRP A 553 25.58 -26.59 -34.84
N LEU A 554 24.48 -26.68 -35.60
CA LEU A 554 24.38 -26.30 -37.01
C LEU A 554 24.09 -24.80 -37.23
N LEU A 555 24.06 -23.97 -36.19
CA LEU A 555 23.84 -22.53 -36.35
C LEU A 555 25.00 -21.89 -37.11
N ALA A 556 24.67 -21.12 -38.16
CA ALA A 556 25.62 -20.30 -38.90
C ALA A 556 26.10 -19.06 -38.11
N ASP A 557 25.34 -18.66 -37.09
CA ASP A 557 25.70 -17.54 -36.21
C ASP A 557 26.68 -18.02 -35.14
N GLU A 558 27.98 -17.79 -35.40
CA GLU A 558 29.07 -18.20 -34.53
C GLU A 558 28.97 -17.62 -33.12
N GLY A 559 28.56 -16.36 -32.99
CA GLY A 559 28.40 -15.70 -31.69
C GLY A 559 27.30 -16.33 -30.86
N LEU A 560 26.10 -16.48 -31.45
CA LEU A 560 24.98 -17.14 -30.77
C LEU A 560 25.29 -18.60 -30.43
N ARG A 561 25.94 -19.33 -31.34
CA ARG A 561 26.37 -20.71 -31.11
C ARG A 561 27.32 -20.79 -29.92
N GLN A 562 28.30 -19.89 -29.84
CA GLN A 562 29.22 -19.81 -28.71
C GLN A 562 28.48 -19.53 -27.41
N HIS A 563 27.57 -18.55 -27.39
CA HIS A 563 26.78 -18.19 -26.21
C HIS A 563 25.94 -19.37 -25.70
N LEU A 564 25.20 -20.04 -26.59
CA LEU A 564 24.34 -21.16 -26.22
C LEU A 564 25.10 -22.40 -25.74
N LEU A 565 26.29 -22.68 -26.28
CA LEU A 565 27.05 -23.87 -25.90
C LEU A 565 27.94 -23.66 -24.67
N HIS A 566 28.53 -22.47 -24.54
CA HIS A 566 29.55 -22.17 -23.53
C HIS A 566 29.02 -21.40 -22.33
N TYR A 567 27.72 -21.08 -22.25
CA TYR A 567 27.15 -20.44 -21.06
C TYR A 567 27.50 -21.19 -19.76
N LYS A 568 27.96 -20.42 -18.77
CA LYS A 568 28.37 -20.90 -17.44
C LYS A 568 27.41 -20.42 -16.35
N LEU A 569 27.31 -19.11 -16.13
CA LEU A 569 26.52 -18.51 -15.04
C LEU A 569 26.12 -17.06 -15.36
N PRO A 570 25.02 -16.55 -14.77
CA PRO A 570 24.61 -15.16 -14.97
C PRO A 570 25.60 -14.22 -14.29
N ASN A 571 25.94 -13.11 -14.95
CA ASN A 571 26.84 -12.09 -14.42
C ASN A 571 26.50 -10.73 -15.03
N SER A 572 25.82 -9.88 -14.25
CA SER A 572 25.36 -8.55 -14.67
C SER A 572 26.48 -7.52 -14.88
N THR A 573 27.72 -7.82 -14.46
CA THR A 573 28.88 -6.93 -14.67
C THR A 573 29.44 -7.02 -16.08
N LEU A 574 29.12 -8.10 -16.80
CA LEU A 574 29.53 -8.31 -18.18
C LEU A 574 28.50 -7.74 -19.16
N PRO A 575 28.92 -7.27 -20.36
CA PRO A 575 28.01 -6.64 -21.32
C PRO A 575 26.89 -7.57 -21.79
N GLU A 576 27.18 -8.86 -21.95
CA GLU A 576 26.21 -9.88 -22.37
C GLU A 576 25.37 -10.43 -21.21
N GLY A 577 25.73 -10.11 -19.95
CA GLY A 577 25.00 -10.56 -18.76
C GLY A 577 25.33 -11.97 -18.28
N PHE A 578 26.36 -12.63 -18.80
CA PHE A 578 26.77 -13.96 -18.39
C PHE A 578 28.23 -14.27 -18.65
N GLU A 579 28.77 -15.22 -17.91
CA GLU A 579 30.09 -15.80 -18.13
C GLU A 579 30.04 -16.97 -19.12
N LEU A 580 31.10 -17.10 -19.92
CA LEU A 580 31.31 -18.22 -20.83
C LEU A 580 32.47 -19.10 -20.34
N TYR A 581 32.34 -20.40 -20.53
CA TYR A 581 33.46 -21.32 -20.41
C TYR A 581 34.48 -21.07 -21.53
N PRO A 582 35.79 -21.04 -21.22
CA PRO A 582 36.83 -20.92 -22.26
C PRO A 582 36.90 -22.15 -23.16
N GLN A 583 36.57 -23.32 -22.60
CA GLN A 583 36.46 -24.59 -23.32
C GLN A 583 35.22 -25.34 -22.84
N LEU A 584 34.57 -26.05 -23.75
CA LEU A 584 33.32 -26.74 -23.47
C LEU A 584 33.56 -27.86 -22.43
N PRO A 585 32.80 -27.92 -21.32
CA PRO A 585 33.00 -28.93 -20.29
C PRO A 585 32.97 -30.37 -20.86
N PRO A 586 33.82 -31.28 -20.38
CA PRO A 586 34.01 -32.60 -21.00
C PRO A 586 32.71 -33.42 -21.08
N LEU A 587 31.84 -33.31 -20.07
CA LEU A 587 30.52 -33.96 -20.07
C LEU A 587 29.61 -33.45 -21.19
N ARG A 588 29.59 -32.13 -21.41
CA ARG A 588 28.81 -31.51 -22.49
C ARG A 588 29.40 -31.86 -23.86
N GLN A 589 30.73 -31.96 -23.96
CA GLN A 589 31.44 -32.32 -25.19
C GLN A 589 31.17 -33.77 -25.59
N GLN A 590 31.24 -34.71 -24.64
CA GLN A 590 30.88 -36.11 -24.87
C GLN A 590 29.41 -36.26 -25.30
N TYR A 591 28.50 -35.48 -24.70
CA TYR A 591 27.09 -35.51 -25.08
C TYR A 591 26.86 -35.00 -26.50
N LEU A 592 27.51 -33.89 -26.89
CA LEU A 592 27.50 -33.38 -28.25
C LEU A 592 28.05 -34.40 -29.26
N GLN A 593 29.19 -35.04 -28.96
CA GLN A 593 29.82 -36.03 -29.84
C GLN A 593 28.93 -37.27 -30.07
N ARG A 594 28.23 -37.76 -29.04
CA ARG A 594 27.28 -38.87 -29.17
C ARG A 594 26.09 -38.53 -30.07
N LEU A 595 25.69 -37.27 -30.14
CA LEU A 595 24.58 -36.81 -30.97
C LEU A 595 25.00 -36.55 -32.41
N THR A 596 26.25 -36.15 -32.65
CA THR A 596 26.78 -35.92 -34.00
C THR A 596 27.27 -37.21 -34.67
N SER A 597 27.69 -38.23 -33.91
CA SER A 597 28.06 -39.55 -34.47
C SER A 597 26.86 -40.33 -35.04
N GLY A 598 25.63 -39.91 -34.75
CA GLY A 598 24.40 -40.49 -35.31
C GLY A 598 23.85 -39.78 -36.55
N ILE A 599 24.55 -38.79 -37.11
CA ILE A 599 24.13 -38.06 -38.32
C ILE A 599 24.84 -38.67 -39.54
N PRO A 600 24.14 -39.28 -40.52
CA PRO A 600 24.76 -39.68 -41.77
C PRO A 600 25.20 -38.41 -42.52
N GLN A 601 26.49 -38.34 -42.87
CA GLN A 601 26.99 -37.35 -43.82
C GLN A 601 26.38 -37.64 -45.19
N ASN A 602 25.45 -36.82 -45.65
CA ASN A 602 25.02 -36.84 -47.04
C ASN A 602 26.11 -36.22 -47.91
N GLY A 603 26.77 -37.07 -48.70
CA GLY A 603 27.07 -36.80 -50.11
C GLY A 603 28.35 -36.04 -50.44
N ASN A 604 29.51 -36.67 -50.20
CA ASN A 604 30.61 -36.56 -51.17
C ASN A 604 30.49 -37.76 -52.12
N SER A 605 29.92 -37.53 -53.31
CA SER A 605 30.10 -38.42 -54.45
C SER A 605 31.07 -37.74 -55.40
N GLU A 606 32.33 -38.17 -55.34
CA GLU A 606 33.28 -38.05 -56.43
C GLU A 606 32.78 -38.87 -57.61
N THR A 607 32.56 -38.21 -58.75
CA THR A 607 33.10 -38.57 -60.07
C THR A 607 33.16 -37.31 -60.91
#